data_AF-A0A8H3I1V5-F1
#
_entry.id   AF-A0A8H3I1V5-F1
#
_cell.length_a   1.000
_cell.length_b   1.000
_cell.length_c   1.000
_cell.angle_alpha   90.00
_cell.angle_beta   90.00
_cell.angle_gamma   90.00
#
_symmetry.space_group_name_H-M   'P 1'
#
loop_
_entity.id
_entity.type
_entity.pdbx_description
1 polymer ?
#
loop_
_entity_poly.entity_id
_entity_poly.type
_entity_poly.pdbx_seq_one_letter_code
_entity_poly.pdbx_strand_id
1 'polypeptide(L)'
;MTRSTDSWIQQLSTLMGDFYQLLAKMQYLDLDQGTIDYPPYIDPEKSVDTILATQLGINPEAIQLLQRLPYVAAPARWNHGAGDEEFVLYGCFADFRKDGELEESRDPLYASIDPKDESVGWEDEDGQYMRPWYVPLSRLGNHGVVLILNMKNRHLWVIDQEGGCSDPGLSDVDWNEDLVNKNSLDRYPSRPATEVLRDLMQKFISLEWIPGGIHHGYQHHHYKRLYLAHGWPDNFDSPAFNATRQVWEDEERAQYSAERPFQDVDRLELWTQLPTISSQLARCEAENASPAWHAQFQGGSGRIPYESRKAELLARLPGEQQRRQELLRELEQARRDVVGVSGEVRRRREERLRLDGR
;
A
#
# COMPACT_ATOMS: atom_id res chain seq x y z
N MET A 1 -3.81 2.85 -37.83
CA MET A 1 -3.27 4.21 -37.63
C MET A 1 -2.77 4.29 -36.19
N THR A 2 -1.47 4.44 -35.98
CA THR A 2 -0.88 4.62 -34.65
C THR A 2 -1.29 5.99 -34.09
N ARG A 3 -1.97 6.02 -32.93
CA ARG A 3 -2.27 7.29 -32.23
C ARG A 3 -0.96 8.01 -31.89
N SER A 4 -0.89 9.32 -32.15
CA SER A 4 0.25 10.15 -31.75
C SER A 4 0.45 10.06 -30.23
N THR A 5 1.71 10.17 -29.76
CA THR A 5 2.03 10.16 -28.32
C THR A 5 1.21 11.21 -27.58
N ASP A 6 1.10 12.43 -28.14
CA ASP A 6 0.31 13.52 -27.58
C ASP A 6 -1.17 13.16 -27.35
N SER A 7 -1.82 12.57 -28.36
CA SER A 7 -3.22 12.14 -28.26
C SER A 7 -3.43 11.02 -27.24
N TRP A 8 -2.43 10.14 -27.08
CA TRP A 8 -2.48 9.06 -26.09
C TRP A 8 -2.25 9.58 -24.67
N ILE A 9 -1.30 10.52 -24.47
CA ILE A 9 -1.12 11.21 -23.20
C ILE A 9 -2.42 11.90 -22.77
N GLN A 10 -3.05 12.65 -23.68
CA GLN A 10 -4.34 13.29 -23.39
C GLN A 10 -5.42 12.28 -22.99
N GLN A 11 -5.49 11.14 -23.69
CA GLN A 11 -6.43 10.08 -23.37
C GLN A 11 -6.18 9.50 -21.96
N LEU A 12 -4.91 9.21 -21.62
CA LEU A 12 -4.54 8.64 -20.33
C LEU A 12 -4.82 9.63 -19.20
N SER A 13 -4.44 10.89 -19.37
CA SER A 13 -4.74 11.98 -18.43
C SER A 13 -6.23 12.15 -18.18
N THR A 14 -7.04 12.07 -19.24
CA THR A 14 -8.51 12.12 -19.13
C THR A 14 -9.02 10.94 -18.31
N LEU A 15 -8.50 9.72 -18.57
CA LEU A 15 -8.92 8.52 -17.87
C LEU A 15 -8.54 8.53 -16.39
N MET A 16 -7.37 9.07 -16.04
CA MET A 16 -7.00 9.31 -14.64
C MET A 16 -7.95 10.31 -13.96
N GLY A 17 -8.34 11.36 -14.68
CA GLY A 17 -9.36 12.31 -14.21
C GLY A 17 -10.72 11.66 -13.98
N ASP A 18 -11.17 10.84 -14.93
CA ASP A 18 -12.41 10.07 -14.82
C ASP A 18 -12.37 9.12 -13.60
N PHE A 19 -11.21 8.52 -13.32
CA PHE A 19 -11.02 7.67 -12.14
C PHE A 19 -11.17 8.47 -10.84
N TYR A 20 -10.50 9.61 -10.71
CA TYR A 20 -10.66 10.45 -9.51
C TYR A 20 -12.09 11.00 -9.38
N GLN A 21 -12.74 11.36 -10.49
CA GLN A 21 -14.16 11.74 -10.48
C GLN A 21 -15.08 10.59 -10.05
N LEU A 22 -14.77 9.35 -10.44
CA LEU A 22 -15.50 8.17 -9.96
C LEU A 22 -15.40 8.05 -8.44
N LEU A 23 -14.19 8.17 -7.87
CA LEU A 23 -13.99 8.13 -6.42
C LEU A 23 -14.73 9.28 -5.71
N ALA A 24 -14.76 10.46 -6.32
CA ALA A 24 -15.52 11.58 -5.79
C ALA A 24 -17.05 11.34 -5.87
N LYS A 25 -17.54 10.73 -6.97
CA LYS A 25 -18.94 10.28 -7.09
C LYS A 25 -19.29 9.29 -5.99
N MET A 26 -18.37 8.40 -5.62
CA MET A 26 -18.48 7.47 -4.49
C MET A 26 -18.43 8.15 -3.10
N GLN A 27 -18.32 9.48 -3.02
CA GLN A 27 -18.15 10.25 -1.79
C GLN A 27 -16.84 9.98 -1.04
N TYR A 28 -15.85 9.38 -1.71
CA TYR A 28 -14.53 9.18 -1.13
C TYR A 28 -13.69 10.47 -1.17
N LEU A 29 -13.69 11.16 -2.33
CA LEU A 29 -13.07 12.48 -2.49
C LEU A 29 -14.12 13.60 -2.42
N ASP A 30 -13.73 14.78 -1.93
CA ASP A 30 -14.63 15.93 -1.76
C ASP A 30 -14.48 16.98 -2.87
N LEU A 31 -15.29 16.88 -3.93
CA LEU A 31 -15.20 17.87 -5.03
C LEU A 31 -15.47 19.31 -4.57
N ASP A 32 -16.28 19.50 -3.53
CA ASP A 32 -16.67 20.84 -3.07
C ASP A 32 -15.49 21.59 -2.42
N GLN A 33 -14.43 20.87 -2.03
CA GLN A 33 -13.19 21.44 -1.51
C GLN A 33 -12.11 21.64 -2.59
N GLY A 34 -12.41 21.36 -3.85
CA GLY A 34 -11.40 21.40 -4.91
C GLY A 34 -10.34 20.31 -4.73
N THR A 35 -10.72 19.14 -4.21
CA THR A 35 -9.80 18.03 -3.91
C THR A 35 -9.02 17.53 -5.12
N ILE A 36 -9.47 17.79 -6.36
CA ILE A 36 -8.76 17.40 -7.59
C ILE A 36 -8.34 18.66 -8.34
N ASP A 37 -7.03 18.84 -8.48
CA ASP A 37 -6.44 19.85 -9.34
C ASP A 37 -6.29 19.29 -10.77
N TYR A 38 -6.69 20.08 -11.76
CA TYR A 38 -6.62 19.71 -13.18
C TYR A 38 -5.63 20.61 -13.94
N PRO A 39 -4.94 20.08 -14.96
CA PRO A 39 -4.15 20.89 -15.88
C PRO A 39 -5.06 21.79 -16.75
N PRO A 40 -4.52 22.86 -17.38
CA PRO A 40 -3.13 23.28 -17.32
C PRO A 40 -2.80 23.99 -16.00
N TYR A 41 -1.64 23.64 -15.43
CA TYR A 41 -1.09 24.31 -14.26
C TYR A 41 -0.38 25.59 -14.69
N ILE A 42 -1.07 26.72 -14.57
CA ILE A 42 -0.54 28.04 -15.00
C ILE A 42 0.44 28.60 -13.95
N ASP A 43 0.22 28.25 -12.68
CA ASP A 43 1.07 28.65 -11.57
C ASP A 43 2.31 27.74 -11.51
N PRO A 44 3.54 28.28 -11.63
CA PRO A 44 4.76 27.49 -11.53
C PRO A 44 4.86 26.68 -10.24
N GLU A 45 4.37 27.23 -9.10
CA GLU A 45 4.39 26.54 -7.79
C GLU A 45 3.40 25.37 -7.73
N LYS A 46 2.49 25.27 -8.70
CA LYS A 46 1.53 24.17 -8.87
C LYS A 46 1.80 23.35 -10.12
N SER A 47 2.99 23.50 -10.70
CA SER A 47 3.41 22.75 -11.88
C SER A 47 4.55 21.80 -11.52
N VAL A 48 4.74 20.76 -12.31
CA VAL A 48 5.87 19.84 -12.15
C VAL A 48 7.17 20.59 -12.44
N ASP A 49 8.16 20.51 -11.53
CA ASP A 49 9.50 21.04 -11.78
C ASP A 49 10.19 20.24 -12.90
N THR A 50 10.13 20.78 -14.11
CA THR A 50 10.74 20.16 -15.30
C THR A 50 12.27 20.15 -15.27
N ILE A 51 12.90 21.05 -14.53
CA ILE A 51 14.37 21.09 -14.38
C ILE A 51 14.78 19.92 -13.50
N LEU A 52 14.15 19.77 -12.34
CA LEU A 52 14.37 18.63 -11.45
C LEU A 52 14.04 17.32 -12.15
N ALA A 53 12.90 17.21 -12.83
CA ALA A 53 12.53 16.01 -13.58
C ALA A 53 13.60 15.62 -14.62
N THR A 54 14.16 16.60 -15.32
CA THR A 54 15.25 16.37 -16.29
C THR A 54 16.53 15.91 -15.60
N GLN A 55 16.87 16.49 -14.44
CA GLN A 55 18.03 16.09 -13.64
C GLN A 55 17.90 14.66 -13.10
N LEU A 56 16.67 14.24 -12.77
CA LEU A 56 16.34 12.87 -12.36
C LEU A 56 16.31 11.87 -13.53
N GLY A 57 16.63 12.32 -14.75
CA GLY A 57 16.70 11.47 -15.94
C GLY A 57 15.34 11.05 -16.48
N ILE A 58 14.25 11.75 -16.13
CA ILE A 58 12.91 11.47 -16.66
C ILE A 58 12.84 11.97 -18.11
N ASN A 59 12.35 11.12 -19.03
CA ASN A 59 12.34 11.47 -20.44
C ASN A 59 11.29 12.55 -20.78
N PRO A 60 11.45 13.33 -21.87
CA PRO A 60 10.55 14.45 -22.18
C PRO A 60 9.08 14.08 -22.34
N GLU A 61 8.77 12.90 -22.88
CA GLU A 61 7.38 12.43 -23.02
C GLU A 61 6.75 12.10 -21.66
N ALA A 62 7.51 11.53 -20.71
CA ALA A 62 7.05 11.32 -19.35
C ALA A 62 6.82 12.64 -18.62
N ILE A 63 7.72 13.62 -18.77
CA ILE A 63 7.54 14.97 -18.21
C ILE A 63 6.25 15.59 -18.76
N GLN A 64 5.99 15.46 -20.07
CA GLN A 64 4.76 15.94 -20.70
C GLN A 64 3.51 15.27 -20.10
N LEU A 65 3.57 13.97 -19.82
CA LEU A 65 2.48 13.27 -19.13
C LEU A 65 2.28 13.82 -17.71
N LEU A 66 3.33 13.93 -16.92
CA LEU A 66 3.26 14.44 -15.54
C LEU A 66 2.64 15.85 -15.47
N GLN A 67 2.94 16.72 -16.44
CA GLN A 67 2.32 18.05 -16.53
C GLN A 67 0.84 18.04 -16.90
N ARG A 68 0.30 16.91 -17.39
CA ARG A 68 -1.09 16.74 -17.83
C ARG A 68 -1.89 15.79 -16.94
N LEU A 69 -1.31 15.16 -15.93
CA LEU A 69 -2.08 14.36 -15.00
C LEU A 69 -2.88 15.29 -14.08
N PRO A 70 -4.12 14.94 -13.73
CA PRO A 70 -4.79 15.54 -12.58
C PRO A 70 -4.12 15.05 -11.29
N TYR A 71 -4.19 15.85 -10.23
CA TYR A 71 -3.60 15.54 -8.92
C TYR A 71 -4.62 15.72 -7.79
N VAL A 72 -4.56 14.83 -6.80
CA VAL A 72 -5.42 14.93 -5.61
C VAL A 72 -4.70 15.78 -4.56
N ALA A 73 -5.25 16.94 -4.24
CA ALA A 73 -4.63 17.98 -3.43
C ALA A 73 -5.12 18.01 -1.97
N ALA A 74 -6.14 17.22 -1.64
CA ALA A 74 -6.71 17.16 -0.29
C ALA A 74 -6.96 15.69 0.12
N PRO A 75 -6.94 15.39 1.43
CA PRO A 75 -7.16 14.03 1.92
C PRO A 75 -8.56 13.53 1.57
N ALA A 76 -8.72 12.20 1.55
CA ALA A 76 -10.02 11.58 1.38
C ALA A 76 -10.96 11.93 2.56
N ARG A 77 -12.28 11.89 2.33
CA ARG A 77 -13.30 12.17 3.35
C ARG A 77 -13.32 11.14 4.48
N TRP A 78 -12.85 9.93 4.21
CA TRP A 78 -12.83 8.83 5.14
C TRP A 78 -11.74 7.82 4.73
N ASN A 79 -11.00 7.35 5.73
CA ASN A 79 -9.85 6.44 5.72
C ASN A 79 -10.10 5.05 6.35
N HIS A 80 -10.02 3.88 5.71
CA HIS A 80 -10.00 2.58 6.44
C HIS A 80 -8.74 1.73 6.21
N GLY A 81 -7.90 2.08 5.25
CA GLY A 81 -6.60 1.45 5.08
C GLY A 81 -5.46 2.33 5.62
N ALA A 82 -4.28 2.23 5.01
CA ALA A 82 -3.10 2.94 5.46
C ALA A 82 -3.15 4.41 5.00
N GLY A 83 -4.03 5.16 5.64
CA GLY A 83 -4.58 6.42 5.12
C GLY A 83 -3.86 7.67 5.56
N ASP A 84 -4.16 8.90 5.15
CA ASP A 84 -5.39 9.44 4.57
C ASP A 84 -5.43 9.46 3.03
N GLU A 85 -4.49 8.77 2.37
CA GLU A 85 -4.21 8.94 0.93
C GLU A 85 -4.39 7.68 0.08
N GLU A 86 -5.02 6.63 0.61
CA GLU A 86 -5.16 5.37 -0.13
C GLU A 86 -5.99 5.54 -1.42
N PHE A 87 -5.50 4.96 -2.51
CA PHE A 87 -6.08 5.01 -3.83
C PHE A 87 -6.55 3.63 -4.31
N VAL A 88 -5.63 2.69 -4.52
CA VAL A 88 -5.92 1.34 -5.04
C VAL A 88 -5.04 0.33 -4.31
N LEU A 89 -5.64 -0.72 -3.72
CA LEU A 89 -4.94 -1.86 -3.11
C LEU A 89 -3.77 -1.41 -2.21
N TYR A 90 -4.06 -0.57 -1.22
CA TYR A 90 -3.07 0.01 -0.29
C TYR A 90 -2.00 0.90 -0.92
N GLY A 91 -2.02 1.14 -2.24
CA GLY A 91 -1.27 2.19 -2.90
C GLY A 91 -1.91 3.56 -2.65
N CYS A 92 -1.13 4.64 -2.68
CA CYS A 92 -1.59 6.00 -2.38
C CYS A 92 -1.69 6.88 -3.63
N PHE A 93 -2.48 7.96 -3.55
CA PHE A 93 -2.43 9.02 -4.57
C PHE A 93 -1.01 9.58 -4.68
N ALA A 94 -0.63 10.03 -5.87
CA ALA A 94 0.64 10.71 -6.12
C ALA A 94 0.39 12.15 -6.59
N ASP A 95 1.27 13.06 -6.19
CA ASP A 95 1.35 14.46 -6.57
C ASP A 95 2.81 14.83 -6.92
N PHE A 96 3.20 14.54 -8.16
CA PHE A 96 4.54 14.80 -8.69
C PHE A 96 4.84 16.28 -8.95
N ARG A 97 3.94 17.20 -8.55
CA ARG A 97 4.25 18.63 -8.46
C ARG A 97 5.09 18.94 -7.22
N LYS A 98 5.13 18.03 -6.24
CA LYS A 98 6.00 18.12 -5.07
C LYS A 98 7.33 17.46 -5.37
N ASP A 99 8.42 18.20 -5.19
CA ASP A 99 9.78 17.72 -5.49
C ASP A 99 10.10 16.39 -4.82
N GLY A 100 9.75 16.21 -3.54
CA GLY A 100 10.02 14.96 -2.82
C GLY A 100 9.32 13.74 -3.44
N GLU A 101 8.07 13.88 -3.87
CA GLU A 101 7.34 12.77 -4.53
C GLU A 101 7.87 12.52 -5.95
N LEU A 102 8.35 13.57 -6.63
CA LEU A 102 9.01 13.46 -7.93
C LEU A 102 10.38 12.75 -7.81
N GLU A 103 11.16 13.02 -6.77
CA GLU A 103 12.41 12.30 -6.47
C GLU A 103 12.13 10.83 -6.15
N GLU A 104 11.17 10.55 -5.27
CA GLU A 104 10.74 9.19 -4.90
C GLU A 104 10.18 8.39 -6.10
N SER A 105 9.68 9.07 -7.14
CA SER A 105 9.24 8.42 -8.38
C SER A 105 10.33 7.62 -9.10
N ARG A 106 11.60 7.78 -8.71
CA ARG A 106 12.74 7.03 -9.24
C ARG A 106 13.06 5.75 -8.46
N ASP A 107 12.48 5.59 -7.27
CA ASP A 107 12.54 4.35 -6.48
C ASP A 107 11.21 4.10 -5.75
N PRO A 108 10.08 3.95 -6.48
CA PRO A 108 8.76 3.93 -5.87
C PRO A 108 8.46 2.66 -5.05
N LEU A 109 9.29 1.61 -5.18
CA LEU A 109 9.15 0.35 -4.44
C LEU A 109 10.16 0.22 -3.29
N TYR A 110 11.08 1.18 -3.12
CA TYR A 110 12.24 1.07 -2.22
C TYR A 110 13.07 -0.19 -2.47
N ALA A 111 13.15 -0.61 -3.74
CA ALA A 111 13.84 -1.82 -4.16
C ALA A 111 15.30 -1.55 -4.54
N SER A 112 15.69 -0.27 -4.68
CA SER A 112 17.07 0.09 -4.98
C SER A 112 17.92 0.18 -3.71
N ILE A 113 19.05 -0.54 -3.69
CA ILE A 113 20.02 -0.47 -2.58
C ILE A 113 20.68 0.92 -2.54
N ASP A 114 20.98 1.49 -3.70
CA ASP A 114 21.36 2.90 -3.88
C ASP A 114 20.87 3.40 -5.26
N PRO A 115 19.72 4.10 -5.34
CA PRO A 115 19.18 4.60 -6.60
C PRO A 115 20.05 5.65 -7.29
N LYS A 116 21.09 6.16 -6.62
CA LYS A 116 22.06 7.12 -7.17
C LYS A 116 23.39 6.47 -7.54
N ASP A 117 23.54 5.17 -7.33
CA ASP A 117 24.73 4.44 -7.74
C ASP A 117 24.72 4.20 -9.26
N GLU A 118 25.37 5.11 -9.99
CA GLU A 118 25.55 5.02 -11.43
C GLU A 118 26.51 3.88 -11.84
N SER A 119 27.18 3.22 -10.90
CA SER A 119 28.05 2.07 -11.19
C SER A 119 27.28 0.77 -11.41
N VAL A 120 26.01 0.72 -10.99
CA VAL A 120 25.13 -0.44 -11.23
C VAL A 120 24.22 -0.14 -12.42
N GLY A 121 24.47 -0.85 -13.51
CA GLY A 121 23.72 -0.74 -14.75
C GLY A 121 22.34 -1.39 -14.70
N TRP A 122 21.54 -1.10 -15.71
CA TRP A 122 20.17 -1.59 -15.87
C TRP A 122 20.01 -3.11 -16.03
N GLU A 123 21.09 -3.79 -16.41
CA GLU A 123 21.12 -5.22 -16.72
C GLU A 123 21.96 -6.02 -15.72
N ASP A 124 22.47 -5.37 -14.67
CA ASP A 124 23.21 -6.01 -13.59
C ASP A 124 22.25 -6.71 -12.62
N GLU A 125 22.75 -7.69 -11.84
CA GLU A 125 21.94 -8.58 -10.99
C GLU A 125 20.98 -7.82 -10.04
N ASP A 126 21.46 -6.74 -9.44
CA ASP A 126 20.68 -5.82 -8.59
C ASP A 126 20.60 -4.42 -9.21
N GLY A 127 20.53 -4.38 -10.55
CA GLY A 127 20.51 -3.16 -11.34
C GLY A 127 19.34 -2.24 -11.05
N GLN A 128 19.47 -0.99 -11.53
CA GLN A 128 18.36 -0.04 -11.53
C GLN A 128 17.14 -0.64 -12.25
N TYR A 129 15.93 -0.28 -11.81
CA TYR A 129 14.70 -0.84 -12.38
C TYR A 129 13.77 0.20 -13.01
N MET A 130 13.78 1.43 -12.50
CA MET A 130 12.99 2.52 -13.05
C MET A 130 13.67 3.15 -14.26
N ARG A 131 13.37 2.67 -15.48
CA ARG A 131 13.89 3.27 -16.72
C ARG A 131 13.44 4.74 -16.90
N PRO A 132 14.15 5.58 -17.68
CA PRO A 132 13.80 6.99 -17.93
C PRO A 132 12.38 7.24 -18.45
N TRP A 133 11.78 6.25 -19.10
CA TRP A 133 10.43 6.29 -19.67
C TRP A 133 9.39 5.54 -18.82
N TYR A 134 9.76 5.13 -17.59
CA TYR A 134 8.84 4.55 -16.62
C TYR A 134 8.32 5.64 -15.68
N VAL A 135 7.00 5.71 -15.55
CA VAL A 135 6.30 6.76 -14.79
C VAL A 135 5.35 6.10 -13.80
N PRO A 136 5.58 6.23 -12.49
CA PRO A 136 4.56 5.83 -11.54
C PRO A 136 3.32 6.73 -11.67
N LEU A 137 2.12 6.15 -11.54
CA LEU A 137 0.84 6.86 -11.52
C LEU A 137 0.22 6.89 -10.12
N SER A 138 0.83 6.17 -9.18
CA SER A 138 0.47 6.15 -7.76
C SER A 138 1.76 6.09 -6.93
N ARG A 139 1.64 6.38 -5.64
CA ARG A 139 2.70 6.15 -4.66
C ARG A 139 2.49 4.82 -3.97
N LEU A 140 3.56 4.31 -3.38
CA LEU A 140 3.48 3.21 -2.45
C LEU A 140 2.84 3.70 -1.14
N GLY A 141 1.85 2.97 -0.64
CA GLY A 141 1.34 3.15 0.72
C GLY A 141 2.00 2.16 1.67
N ASN A 142 1.26 1.67 2.66
CA ASN A 142 1.81 0.66 3.58
C ASN A 142 1.70 -0.74 2.97
N HIS A 143 2.80 -1.28 2.45
CA HIS A 143 2.84 -2.61 1.83
C HIS A 143 1.80 -2.79 0.72
N GLY A 144 1.60 -1.76 -0.10
CA GLY A 144 0.58 -1.73 -1.14
C GLY A 144 1.13 -1.87 -2.56
N VAL A 145 0.27 -1.54 -3.52
CA VAL A 145 0.63 -1.58 -4.94
C VAL A 145 1.08 -0.22 -5.47
N VAL A 146 1.98 -0.25 -6.45
CA VAL A 146 2.34 0.90 -7.28
C VAL A 146 1.91 0.64 -8.72
N LEU A 147 1.19 1.59 -9.30
CA LEU A 147 0.86 1.61 -10.72
C LEU A 147 2.04 2.21 -11.49
N ILE A 148 2.75 1.43 -12.31
CA ILE A 148 3.92 1.91 -13.06
C ILE A 148 3.66 1.81 -14.56
N LEU A 149 3.71 2.94 -15.24
CA LEU A 149 3.49 3.07 -16.67
C LEU A 149 4.79 2.99 -17.45
N ASN A 150 4.82 2.15 -18.47
CA ASN A 150 5.87 2.15 -19.48
C ASN A 150 5.43 2.98 -20.68
N MET A 151 6.02 4.17 -20.85
CA MET A 151 5.66 5.08 -21.95
C MET A 151 5.98 4.52 -23.34
N LYS A 152 6.95 3.61 -23.47
CA LYS A 152 7.36 3.06 -24.78
C LYS A 152 6.32 2.13 -25.39
N ASN A 153 5.81 1.19 -24.59
CA ASN A 153 4.82 0.22 -25.04
C ASN A 153 3.39 0.59 -24.61
N ARG A 154 3.23 1.60 -23.75
CA ARG A 154 1.95 2.09 -23.22
C ARG A 154 1.25 1.07 -22.31
N HIS A 155 2.02 0.20 -21.68
CA HIS A 155 1.54 -0.79 -20.72
C HIS A 155 1.67 -0.28 -19.29
N LEU A 156 0.81 -0.79 -18.42
CA LEU A 156 0.82 -0.52 -16.99
C LEU A 156 1.10 -1.82 -16.25
N TRP A 157 2.00 -1.74 -15.28
CA TRP A 157 2.16 -2.74 -14.23
C TRP A 157 1.40 -2.31 -12.97
N VAL A 158 0.83 -3.29 -12.28
CA VAL A 158 0.29 -3.14 -10.92
C VAL A 158 1.19 -3.98 -10.02
N ILE A 159 2.18 -3.36 -9.39
CA ILE A 159 3.25 -4.09 -8.69
C ILE A 159 3.06 -3.98 -7.18
N ASP A 160 3.09 -5.12 -6.50
CA ASP A 160 3.12 -5.17 -5.03
C ASP A 160 4.53 -4.92 -4.50
N GLN A 161 4.65 -4.20 -3.39
CA GLN A 161 5.95 -3.95 -2.75
C GLN A 161 6.66 -5.25 -2.34
N GLU A 162 5.93 -6.25 -1.86
CA GLU A 162 6.50 -7.53 -1.44
C GLU A 162 6.89 -8.42 -2.64
N GLY A 163 6.68 -7.90 -3.86
CA GLY A 163 6.97 -8.53 -5.11
C GLY A 163 5.71 -9.06 -5.77
N GLY A 164 5.69 -8.96 -7.10
CA GLY A 164 4.68 -9.60 -7.92
C GLY A 164 3.75 -8.66 -8.67
N CYS A 165 2.76 -9.28 -9.33
CA CYS A 165 1.72 -8.61 -10.08
C CYS A 165 0.39 -8.72 -9.32
N SER A 166 -0.16 -7.58 -8.94
CA SER A 166 -1.47 -7.46 -8.28
C SER A 166 -2.57 -7.01 -9.25
N ASP A 167 -2.32 -7.10 -10.56
CA ASP A 167 -3.33 -6.83 -11.59
C ASP A 167 -4.38 -7.96 -11.59
N PRO A 168 -5.66 -7.69 -11.25
CA PRO A 168 -6.70 -8.72 -11.23
C PRO A 168 -6.94 -9.36 -12.59
N GLY A 169 -6.57 -8.71 -13.69
CA GLY A 169 -6.67 -9.26 -15.05
C GLY A 169 -5.53 -10.21 -15.42
N LEU A 170 -4.54 -10.40 -14.55
CA LEU A 170 -3.34 -11.21 -14.78
C LEU A 170 -3.09 -12.24 -13.66
N SER A 171 -4.09 -12.56 -12.82
CA SER A 171 -3.91 -13.45 -11.66
C SER A 171 -3.40 -14.85 -12.01
N ASP A 172 -3.63 -15.30 -13.25
CA ASP A 172 -3.26 -16.64 -13.75
C ASP A 172 -2.06 -16.60 -14.72
N VAL A 173 -1.32 -15.49 -14.75
CA VAL A 173 -0.18 -15.30 -15.67
C VAL A 173 1.13 -15.36 -14.89
N ASP A 174 1.94 -16.35 -15.22
CA ASP A 174 3.28 -16.51 -14.65
C ASP A 174 4.19 -15.33 -15.03
N TRP A 175 5.10 -14.98 -14.12
CA TRP A 175 6.15 -13.99 -14.36
C TRP A 175 7.48 -14.64 -14.75
N ASN A 176 8.37 -13.86 -15.35
CA ASN A 176 9.68 -14.32 -15.79
C ASN A 176 10.73 -14.20 -14.67
N GLU A 177 11.10 -15.31 -14.04
CA GLU A 177 12.12 -15.33 -12.98
C GLU A 177 13.57 -15.37 -13.51
N ASP A 178 13.75 -15.61 -14.80
CA ASP A 178 15.04 -15.85 -15.45
C ASP A 178 15.78 -14.56 -15.86
N LEU A 179 15.31 -13.38 -15.43
CA LEU A 179 16.05 -12.14 -15.65
C LEU A 179 17.29 -12.06 -14.76
N VAL A 180 18.36 -11.52 -15.33
CA VAL A 180 19.61 -11.22 -14.61
C VAL A 180 19.33 -10.17 -13.55
N ASN A 181 18.81 -9.00 -13.96
CA ASN A 181 18.37 -7.96 -13.03
C ASN A 181 17.07 -8.39 -12.33
N LYS A 182 17.18 -8.72 -11.03
CA LYS A 182 16.04 -9.17 -10.21
C LYS A 182 15.05 -8.05 -9.88
N ASN A 183 15.50 -6.79 -9.94
CA ASN A 183 14.66 -5.62 -9.75
C ASN A 183 13.87 -5.23 -11.01
N SER A 184 14.26 -5.73 -12.19
CA SER A 184 13.63 -5.33 -13.45
C SER A 184 12.12 -5.61 -13.46
N LEU A 185 11.33 -4.57 -13.74
CA LEU A 185 9.87 -4.69 -13.84
C LEU A 185 9.42 -5.54 -15.02
N ASP A 186 10.28 -5.72 -16.02
CA ASP A 186 9.98 -6.53 -17.22
C ASP A 186 9.79 -8.02 -16.87
N ARG A 187 10.14 -8.44 -15.65
CA ARG A 187 9.80 -9.77 -15.14
C ARG A 187 8.29 -9.96 -14.99
N TYR A 188 7.56 -8.89 -14.66
CA TYR A 188 6.14 -8.96 -14.34
C TYR A 188 5.28 -8.77 -15.59
N PRO A 189 4.15 -9.49 -15.70
CA PRO A 189 3.21 -9.27 -16.79
C PRO A 189 2.60 -7.87 -16.69
N SER A 190 2.25 -7.30 -17.85
CA SER A 190 1.60 -5.99 -17.96
C SER A 190 0.58 -5.98 -19.09
N ARG A 191 -0.37 -5.05 -19.01
CA ARG A 191 -1.44 -4.87 -20.01
C ARG A 191 -1.50 -3.41 -20.48
N PRO A 192 -2.18 -3.10 -21.60
CA PRO A 192 -2.37 -1.73 -22.05
C PRO A 192 -2.94 -0.85 -20.93
N ALA A 193 -2.30 0.30 -20.66
CA ALA A 193 -2.61 1.11 -19.48
C ALA A 193 -4.07 1.56 -19.41
N THR A 194 -4.66 1.88 -20.57
CA THR A 194 -6.06 2.29 -20.65
C THR A 194 -7.04 1.15 -20.37
N GLU A 195 -6.65 -0.10 -20.57
CA GLU A 195 -7.47 -1.26 -20.22
C GLU A 195 -7.41 -1.51 -18.72
N VAL A 196 -6.20 -1.52 -18.15
CA VAL A 196 -6.01 -1.69 -16.69
C VAL A 196 -6.82 -0.65 -15.92
N LEU A 197 -6.66 0.64 -16.23
CA LEU A 197 -7.39 1.69 -15.51
C LEU A 197 -8.92 1.55 -15.61
N ARG A 198 -9.44 1.12 -16.77
CA ARG A 198 -10.89 0.87 -16.93
C ARG A 198 -11.36 -0.32 -16.11
N ASP A 199 -10.56 -1.38 -16.05
CA ASP A 199 -10.88 -2.56 -15.24
C ASP A 199 -10.88 -2.20 -13.75
N LEU A 200 -9.88 -1.45 -13.28
CA LEU A 200 -9.83 -0.97 -11.89
C LEU A 200 -11.06 -0.10 -11.56
N MET A 201 -11.42 0.85 -12.44
CA MET A 201 -12.66 1.63 -12.29
C MET A 201 -13.91 0.74 -12.23
N GLN A 202 -13.97 -0.31 -13.05
CA GLN A 202 -15.10 -1.24 -13.06
C GLN A 202 -15.23 -2.02 -11.75
N LYS A 203 -14.12 -2.31 -11.06
CA LYS A 203 -14.14 -2.92 -9.72
C LYS A 203 -14.84 -2.02 -8.70
N PHE A 204 -14.62 -0.71 -8.77
CA PHE A 204 -15.32 0.27 -7.93
C PHE A 204 -16.80 0.44 -8.34
N ILE A 205 -17.09 0.52 -9.64
CA ILE A 205 -18.47 0.64 -10.14
C ILE A 205 -19.31 -0.57 -9.71
N SER A 206 -18.76 -1.78 -9.81
CA SER A 206 -19.44 -3.03 -9.41
C SER A 206 -19.46 -3.29 -7.90
N LEU A 207 -18.83 -2.42 -7.10
CA LEU A 207 -18.64 -2.61 -5.66
C LEU A 207 -17.97 -3.96 -5.35
N GLU A 208 -17.09 -4.40 -6.25
CA GLU A 208 -16.10 -5.43 -5.90
C GLU A 208 -15.06 -4.81 -4.98
N TRP A 209 -14.68 -3.55 -5.22
CA TRP A 209 -13.88 -2.75 -4.30
C TRP A 209 -14.64 -1.53 -3.81
N ILE A 210 -14.41 -1.19 -2.54
CA ILE A 210 -14.85 0.04 -1.92
C ILE A 210 -13.59 0.89 -1.68
N PRO A 211 -13.61 2.21 -1.93
CA PRO A 211 -12.46 3.09 -1.68
C PRO A 211 -11.97 3.02 -0.23
N GLY A 212 -10.72 3.45 0.01
CA GLY A 212 -10.13 3.50 1.36
C GLY A 212 -9.75 2.12 1.92
N GLY A 213 -9.26 1.20 1.10
CA GLY A 213 -8.73 -0.10 1.55
C GLY A 213 -9.77 -1.16 1.87
N ILE A 214 -11.04 -0.93 1.54
CA ILE A 214 -12.12 -1.87 1.84
C ILE A 214 -12.36 -2.78 0.63
N HIS A 215 -11.61 -3.89 0.59
CA HIS A 215 -11.68 -4.84 -0.52
C HIS A 215 -12.45 -6.14 -0.17
N HIS A 216 -12.59 -6.48 1.10
CA HIS A 216 -13.25 -7.70 1.58
C HIS A 216 -13.65 -7.58 3.07
N GLY A 217 -14.32 -8.60 3.61
CA GLY A 217 -14.66 -8.70 5.03
C GLY A 217 -15.92 -7.93 5.44
N TYR A 218 -16.12 -7.77 6.75
CA TYR A 218 -17.32 -7.18 7.34
C TYR A 218 -17.61 -5.77 6.83
N GLN A 219 -16.61 -4.89 6.83
CA GLN A 219 -16.76 -3.49 6.39
C GLN A 219 -17.15 -3.43 4.92
N HIS A 220 -16.52 -4.25 4.06
CA HIS A 220 -16.85 -4.33 2.63
C HIS A 220 -18.30 -4.71 2.40
N HIS A 221 -18.79 -5.76 3.06
CA HIS A 221 -20.18 -6.17 2.96
C HIS A 221 -21.14 -5.08 3.40
N HIS A 222 -20.79 -4.31 4.44
CA HIS A 222 -21.61 -3.20 4.91
C HIS A 222 -21.65 -2.05 3.90
N TYR A 223 -20.50 -1.52 3.48
CA TYR A 223 -20.44 -0.44 2.50
C TYR A 223 -21.10 -0.81 1.18
N LYS A 224 -20.89 -2.03 0.69
CA LYS A 224 -21.55 -2.52 -0.52
C LYS A 224 -23.07 -2.43 -0.41
N ARG A 225 -23.65 -2.87 0.71
CA ARG A 225 -25.09 -2.76 0.97
C ARG A 225 -25.53 -1.31 1.08
N LEU A 226 -24.72 -0.47 1.70
CA LEU A 226 -24.99 0.97 1.85
C LEU A 226 -25.06 1.65 0.48
N TYR A 227 -24.05 1.50 -0.38
CA TYR A 227 -24.07 2.05 -1.74
C TYR A 227 -25.29 1.60 -2.54
N LEU A 228 -25.60 0.29 -2.51
CA LEU A 228 -26.76 -0.26 -3.22
C LEU A 228 -28.09 0.29 -2.68
N ALA A 229 -28.24 0.41 -1.36
CA ALA A 229 -29.44 0.95 -0.73
C ALA A 229 -29.70 2.42 -1.10
N HIS A 230 -28.63 3.16 -1.42
CA HIS A 230 -28.68 4.56 -1.82
C HIS A 230 -28.61 4.77 -3.35
N GLY A 231 -28.80 3.71 -4.15
CA GLY A 231 -29.00 3.84 -5.60
C GLY A 231 -27.73 3.87 -6.46
N TRP A 232 -26.59 3.45 -5.92
CA TRP A 232 -25.36 3.27 -6.71
C TRP A 232 -25.54 2.19 -7.81
N PRO A 233 -24.99 2.38 -9.04
CA PRO A 233 -24.20 3.53 -9.50
C PRO A 233 -25.00 4.65 -10.18
N ASP A 234 -26.26 4.40 -10.55
CA ASP A 234 -26.97 5.25 -11.52
C ASP A 234 -27.81 6.36 -10.89
N ASN A 235 -28.47 6.10 -9.76
CA ASN A 235 -29.37 7.02 -9.07
C ASN A 235 -28.91 7.27 -7.63
N PHE A 236 -27.62 7.59 -7.48
CA PHE A 236 -26.96 7.64 -6.19
C PHE A 236 -27.35 8.89 -5.37
N ASP A 237 -28.01 8.67 -4.24
CA ASP A 237 -28.37 9.71 -3.27
C ASP A 237 -27.21 9.93 -2.28
N SER A 238 -26.28 10.82 -2.67
CA SER A 238 -25.09 11.07 -1.87
C SER A 238 -25.36 11.70 -0.48
N PRO A 239 -26.32 12.65 -0.30
CA PRO A 239 -26.65 13.13 1.04
C PRO A 239 -27.20 12.03 1.96
N ALA A 240 -28.13 11.20 1.48
CA ALA A 240 -28.68 10.11 2.29
C ALA A 240 -27.63 9.03 2.60
N PHE A 241 -26.75 8.72 1.63
CA PHE A 241 -25.62 7.83 1.84
C PHE A 241 -24.69 8.34 2.94
N ASN A 242 -24.27 9.61 2.88
CA ASN A 242 -23.35 10.18 3.86
C ASN A 242 -23.95 10.20 5.26
N ALA A 243 -25.23 10.56 5.41
CA ALA A 243 -25.91 10.54 6.70
C ALA A 243 -25.95 9.12 7.30
N THR A 244 -26.29 8.12 6.50
CA THR A 244 -26.39 6.73 6.95
C THR A 244 -25.01 6.13 7.25
N ARG A 245 -24.01 6.43 6.41
CA ARG A 245 -22.60 6.07 6.63
C ARG A 245 -22.11 6.57 7.98
N GLN A 246 -22.31 7.87 8.26
CA GLN A 246 -21.81 8.50 9.48
C GLN A 246 -22.40 7.85 10.74
N VAL A 247 -23.71 7.60 10.75
CA VAL A 247 -24.36 6.90 11.87
C VAL A 247 -23.73 5.52 12.10
N TRP A 248 -23.51 4.75 11.03
CA TRP A 248 -22.89 3.44 11.14
C TRP A 248 -21.43 3.51 11.62
N GLU A 249 -20.62 4.43 11.09
CA GLU A 249 -19.23 4.62 11.52
C GLU A 249 -19.12 5.04 12.99
N ASP A 250 -20.05 5.88 13.47
CA ASP A 250 -20.12 6.27 14.88
C ASP A 250 -20.48 5.07 15.78
N GLU A 251 -21.43 4.23 15.35
CA GLU A 251 -21.77 2.98 16.02
C GLU A 251 -20.61 1.98 16.02
N GLU A 252 -19.91 1.86 14.89
CA GLU A 252 -18.77 0.95 14.72
C GLU A 252 -17.59 1.37 15.61
N ARG A 253 -17.32 2.67 15.70
CA ARG A 253 -16.31 3.23 16.62
C ARG A 253 -16.67 3.00 18.09
N ALA A 254 -17.94 3.19 18.45
CA ALA A 254 -18.42 2.90 19.80
C ALA A 254 -18.28 1.41 20.14
N GLN A 255 -18.62 0.54 19.19
CA GLN A 255 -18.49 -0.90 19.31
C GLN A 255 -17.01 -1.32 19.43
N TYR A 256 -16.12 -0.80 18.59
CA TYR A 256 -14.68 -1.05 18.66
C TYR A 256 -14.13 -0.68 20.05
N SER A 257 -14.55 0.47 20.58
CA SER A 257 -14.18 0.91 21.93
C SER A 257 -14.69 -0.04 23.02
N ALA A 258 -15.91 -0.56 22.86
CA ALA A 258 -16.50 -1.53 23.78
C ALA A 258 -15.85 -2.92 23.70
N GLU A 259 -15.28 -3.29 22.54
CA GLU A 259 -14.55 -4.54 22.31
C GLU A 259 -13.09 -4.49 22.79
N ARG A 260 -12.60 -3.33 23.25
CA ARG A 260 -11.21 -3.15 23.72
C ARG A 260 -10.72 -4.24 24.69
N PRO A 261 -11.51 -4.74 25.66
CA PRO A 261 -11.05 -5.84 26.53
C PRO A 261 -10.70 -7.12 25.76
N PHE A 262 -11.45 -7.46 24.69
CA PHE A 262 -11.11 -8.60 23.83
C PHE A 262 -9.84 -8.34 23.04
N GLN A 263 -9.70 -7.13 22.47
CA GLN A 263 -8.51 -6.74 21.70
C GLN A 263 -7.24 -6.76 22.56
N ASP A 264 -7.35 -6.34 23.83
CA ASP A 264 -6.25 -6.40 24.78
C ASP A 264 -5.83 -7.85 25.05
N VAL A 265 -6.78 -8.78 25.17
CA VAL A 265 -6.48 -10.22 25.26
C VAL A 265 -5.79 -10.71 23.98
N ASP A 266 -6.38 -10.48 22.81
CA ASP A 266 -5.83 -10.94 21.52
C ASP A 266 -4.38 -10.42 21.31
N ARG A 267 -4.14 -9.13 21.60
CA ARG A 267 -2.81 -8.51 21.53
C ARG A 267 -1.84 -9.14 22.51
N LEU A 268 -2.24 -9.32 23.77
CA LEU A 268 -1.36 -9.88 24.80
C LEU A 268 -1.06 -11.35 24.53
N GLU A 269 -2.02 -12.12 23.99
CA GLU A 269 -1.77 -13.49 23.54
C GLU A 269 -0.69 -13.53 22.45
N LEU A 270 -0.76 -12.67 21.45
CA LEU A 270 0.30 -12.53 20.44
C LEU A 270 1.64 -12.13 21.08
N TRP A 271 1.64 -11.10 21.93
CA TRP A 271 2.85 -10.56 22.54
C TRP A 271 3.51 -11.51 23.54
N THR A 272 2.77 -12.42 24.18
CA THR A 272 3.37 -13.46 25.03
C THR A 272 4.10 -14.53 24.22
N GLN A 273 3.77 -14.69 22.94
CA GLN A 273 4.44 -15.64 22.03
C GLN A 273 5.73 -15.06 21.44
N LEU A 274 5.77 -13.77 21.11
CA LEU A 274 6.92 -13.12 20.44
C LEU A 274 8.26 -13.26 21.19
N PRO A 275 8.38 -13.01 22.51
CA PRO A 275 9.61 -13.25 23.26
C PRO A 275 10.05 -14.71 23.21
N THR A 276 9.12 -15.65 23.12
CA THR A 276 9.44 -17.07 23.01
C THR A 276 10.07 -17.38 21.65
N ILE A 277 9.54 -16.80 20.57
CA ILE A 277 10.09 -16.94 19.21
C ILE A 277 11.46 -16.25 19.12
N SER A 278 11.61 -15.02 19.62
CA SER A 278 12.89 -14.29 19.68
C SER A 278 13.96 -15.06 20.45
N SER A 279 13.64 -15.52 21.68
CA SER A 279 14.53 -16.32 22.49
C SER A 279 14.89 -17.68 21.84
N GLN A 280 13.95 -18.31 21.13
CA GLN A 280 14.19 -19.57 20.41
C GLN A 280 15.09 -19.35 19.20
N LEU A 281 14.86 -18.31 18.39
CA LEU A 281 15.72 -17.94 17.27
C LEU A 281 17.12 -17.58 17.77
N ALA A 282 17.24 -16.77 18.82
CA ALA A 282 18.54 -16.42 19.41
C ALA A 282 19.28 -17.65 19.96
N ARG A 283 18.57 -18.62 20.55
CA ARG A 283 19.15 -19.91 20.98
C ARG A 283 19.56 -20.76 19.79
N CYS A 284 18.71 -20.93 18.80
CA CYS A 284 19.02 -21.67 17.58
C CYS A 284 20.19 -21.06 16.83
N GLU A 285 20.29 -19.73 16.73
CA GLU A 285 21.44 -19.04 16.18
C GLU A 285 22.70 -19.31 17.01
N ALA A 286 22.62 -19.23 18.34
CA ALA A 286 23.76 -19.49 19.22
C ALA A 286 24.21 -20.98 19.25
N GLU A 287 23.31 -21.91 18.98
CA GLU A 287 23.52 -23.36 18.99
C GLU A 287 23.92 -23.92 17.61
N ASN A 288 23.36 -23.39 16.51
CA ASN A 288 23.58 -23.88 15.14
C ASN A 288 24.60 -23.05 14.33
N ALA A 289 25.06 -21.90 14.83
CA ALA A 289 26.14 -21.16 14.19
C ALA A 289 27.46 -21.94 14.28
N SER A 290 27.76 -22.71 13.23
CA SER A 290 29.08 -23.29 13.06
C SER A 290 30.10 -22.19 12.68
N PRO A 291 31.40 -22.36 13.01
CA PRO A 291 32.45 -21.47 12.52
C PRO A 291 32.44 -21.29 10.99
N ALA A 292 31.95 -22.29 10.25
CA ALA A 292 31.84 -22.27 8.79
C ALA A 292 30.68 -21.38 8.28
N TRP A 293 29.53 -21.37 8.97
CA TRP A 293 28.42 -20.47 8.66
C TRP A 293 28.84 -19.01 8.86
N HIS A 294 29.59 -18.72 9.92
CA HIS A 294 30.15 -17.39 10.14
C HIS A 294 31.19 -16.98 9.09
N ALA A 295 32.00 -17.92 8.56
CA ALA A 295 32.98 -17.64 7.52
C ALA A 295 32.34 -17.25 6.17
N GLN A 296 31.15 -17.75 5.87
CA GLN A 296 30.45 -17.49 4.61
C GLN A 296 29.90 -16.05 4.48
N PHE A 297 29.68 -15.37 5.61
CA PHE A 297 29.18 -13.99 5.64
C PHE A 297 30.29 -12.95 5.92
N GLN A 298 31.58 -13.30 5.92
CA GLN A 298 32.73 -12.45 6.30
C GLN A 298 33.16 -11.35 5.30
N GLY A 299 32.26 -10.87 4.43
CA GLY A 299 32.54 -9.73 3.55
C GLY A 299 31.72 -8.50 3.94
N GLY A 300 32.24 -7.61 4.79
CA GLY A 300 31.58 -6.34 5.08
C GLY A 300 32.02 -5.68 6.38
N SER A 301 32.58 -4.48 6.27
CA SER A 301 33.18 -3.68 7.35
C SER A 301 32.19 -3.28 8.44
N GLY A 302 32.50 -3.67 9.67
CA GLY A 302 31.80 -3.28 10.89
C GLY A 302 31.10 -4.46 11.56
N ARG A 303 31.84 -5.33 12.27
CA ARG A 303 31.23 -6.49 12.95
C ARG A 303 31.81 -6.78 14.33
N ILE A 304 30.89 -7.06 15.24
CA ILE A 304 31.07 -7.57 16.60
C ILE A 304 31.57 -9.03 16.50
N PRO A 305 32.61 -9.45 17.26
CA PRO A 305 33.09 -10.83 17.25
C PRO A 305 31.98 -11.84 17.61
N TYR A 306 32.03 -13.06 17.04
CA TYR A 306 31.03 -14.11 17.28
C TYR A 306 30.72 -14.33 18.77
N GLU A 307 31.76 -14.51 19.58
CA GLU A 307 31.60 -14.70 21.02
C GLU A 307 30.97 -13.48 21.70
N SER A 308 31.24 -12.27 21.21
CA SER A 308 30.61 -11.04 21.69
C SER A 308 29.13 -10.95 21.29
N ARG A 309 28.75 -11.38 20.08
CA ARG A 309 27.35 -11.44 19.66
C ARG A 309 26.57 -12.54 20.38
N LYS A 310 27.19 -13.70 20.57
CA LYS A 310 26.62 -14.81 21.36
C LYS A 310 26.41 -14.38 22.81
N ALA A 311 27.40 -13.72 23.43
CA ALA A 311 27.27 -13.18 24.77
C ALA A 311 26.18 -12.09 24.85
N GLU A 312 26.06 -11.22 23.85
CA GLU A 312 25.00 -10.20 23.76
C GLU A 312 23.60 -10.84 23.73
N LEU A 313 23.40 -11.84 22.88
CA LEU A 313 22.12 -12.57 22.77
C LEU A 313 21.77 -13.30 24.07
N LEU A 314 22.74 -14.00 24.67
CA LEU A 314 22.54 -14.69 25.95
C LEU A 314 22.24 -13.73 27.10
N ALA A 315 22.85 -12.54 27.10
CA ALA A 315 22.60 -11.51 28.10
C ALA A 315 21.20 -10.89 28.01
N ARG A 316 20.52 -10.96 26.86
CA ARG A 316 19.14 -10.49 26.67
C ARG A 316 18.09 -11.45 27.20
N LEU A 317 18.39 -12.75 27.25
CA LEU A 317 17.44 -13.80 27.63
C LEU A 317 16.76 -13.59 29.00
N PRO A 318 17.45 -13.17 30.08
CA PRO A 318 16.79 -12.91 31.36
C PRO A 318 15.77 -11.76 31.28
N GLY A 319 16.08 -10.70 30.53
CA GLY A 319 15.18 -9.58 30.31
C GLY A 319 13.95 -9.97 29.49
N GLU A 320 14.11 -10.80 28.46
CA GLU A 320 13.01 -11.35 27.68
C GLU A 320 12.10 -12.26 28.53
N GLN A 321 12.68 -13.09 29.41
CA GLN A 321 11.92 -13.94 30.33
C GLN A 321 11.14 -13.12 31.36
N GLN A 322 11.74 -12.07 31.91
CA GLN A 322 11.05 -11.16 32.83
C GLN A 322 9.88 -10.45 32.13
N ARG A 323 10.12 -9.92 30.91
CA ARG A 323 9.08 -9.27 30.11
C ARG A 323 7.94 -10.23 29.79
N ARG A 324 8.23 -11.50 29.48
CA ARG A 324 7.21 -12.53 29.27
C ARG A 324 6.35 -12.76 30.52
N GLN A 325 6.94 -12.83 31.70
CA GLN A 325 6.17 -13.00 32.94
C GLN A 325 5.26 -11.81 33.22
N GLU A 326 5.72 -10.59 32.92
CA GLU A 326 4.90 -9.38 33.02
C GLU A 326 3.70 -9.45 32.05
N LEU A 327 3.94 -9.77 30.78
CA LEU A 327 2.89 -9.93 29.77
C LEU A 327 1.87 -11.02 30.14
N LEU A 328 2.30 -12.12 30.76
CA LEU A 328 1.39 -13.17 31.23
C LEU A 328 0.47 -12.67 32.36
N ARG A 329 0.98 -11.84 33.28
CA ARG A 329 0.14 -11.22 34.33
C ARG A 329 -0.84 -10.22 33.73
N GLU A 330 -0.40 -9.40 32.78
CA GLU A 330 -1.28 -8.49 32.04
C GLU A 330 -2.38 -9.26 31.30
N LEU A 331 -2.04 -10.38 30.66
CA LEU A 331 -3.00 -11.24 29.95
C LEU A 331 -4.04 -11.84 30.90
N GLU A 332 -3.63 -12.32 32.08
CA GLU A 332 -4.57 -12.80 33.09
C GLU A 332 -5.53 -11.72 33.56
N GLN A 333 -5.06 -10.48 33.72
CA GLN A 333 -5.91 -9.35 34.07
C GLN A 333 -6.89 -9.03 32.93
N ALA A 334 -6.41 -8.92 31.69
CA ALA A 334 -7.26 -8.64 30.53
C ALA A 334 -8.36 -9.71 30.35
N ARG A 335 -8.04 -10.98 30.59
CA ARG A 335 -9.04 -12.09 30.57
C ARG A 335 -10.13 -11.93 31.63
N ARG A 336 -9.81 -11.37 32.80
CA ARG A 336 -10.83 -11.06 33.83
C ARG A 336 -11.71 -9.90 33.38
N ASP A 337 -11.13 -8.89 32.76
CA ASP A 337 -11.86 -7.70 32.30
C ASP A 337 -12.88 -8.08 31.21
N VAL A 338 -12.54 -9.05 30.34
CA VAL A 338 -13.47 -9.65 29.36
C VAL A 338 -14.72 -10.26 30.02
N VAL A 339 -14.61 -10.83 31.22
CA VAL A 339 -15.76 -11.44 31.93
C VAL A 339 -16.85 -10.39 32.21
N GLY A 340 -16.47 -9.13 32.45
CA GLY A 340 -17.39 -8.03 32.71
C GLY A 340 -18.04 -7.42 31.46
N VAL A 341 -17.63 -7.82 30.25
CA VAL A 341 -18.18 -7.27 29.00
C VAL A 341 -19.57 -7.84 28.73
N SER A 342 -20.49 -6.97 28.29
CA SER A 342 -21.89 -7.32 28.06
C SER A 342 -22.07 -8.42 27.00
N GLY A 343 -23.15 -9.20 27.13
CA GLY A 343 -23.48 -10.26 26.17
C GLY A 343 -23.80 -9.77 24.76
N GLU A 344 -24.24 -8.51 24.63
CA GLU A 344 -24.48 -7.89 23.32
C GLU A 344 -23.16 -7.62 22.58
N VAL A 345 -22.17 -7.05 23.26
CA VAL A 345 -20.84 -6.78 22.68
C VAL A 345 -20.19 -8.09 22.22
N ARG A 346 -20.30 -9.16 23.02
CA ARG A 346 -19.83 -10.51 22.65
C ARG A 346 -20.45 -11.03 21.36
N ARG A 347 -21.79 -10.99 21.27
CA ARG A 347 -22.52 -11.50 20.11
C ARG A 347 -22.16 -10.74 18.83
N ARG A 348 -22.03 -9.41 18.92
CA ARG A 348 -21.63 -8.56 17.78
C ARG A 348 -20.20 -8.86 17.33
N ARG A 349 -19.26 -9.05 18.27
CA ARG A 349 -17.89 -9.49 17.94
C ARG A 349 -17.88 -10.83 17.22
N GLU A 350 -18.63 -11.82 17.70
CA GLU A 350 -18.74 -13.15 17.07
C GLU A 350 -19.29 -13.08 15.64
N GLU A 351 -20.31 -12.27 15.40
CA GLU A 351 -20.86 -12.06 14.05
C GLU A 351 -19.84 -11.44 13.10
N ARG A 352 -19.06 -10.45 13.59
CA ARG A 352 -17.99 -9.80 12.84
C ARG A 352 -16.90 -10.79 12.45
N LEU A 353 -16.37 -11.54 13.41
CA LEU A 353 -15.34 -12.56 13.18
C LEU A 353 -15.79 -13.59 12.14
N ARG A 354 -17.06 -14.01 12.20
CA ARG A 354 -17.65 -14.92 11.21
C ARG A 354 -17.63 -14.32 9.79
N LEU A 355 -17.92 -13.03 9.65
CA LEU A 355 -17.93 -12.34 8.35
C LEU A 355 -16.51 -12.06 7.83
N ASP A 356 -15.53 -11.95 8.72
CA ASP A 356 -14.10 -11.83 8.37
C ASP A 356 -13.43 -13.19 8.11
N GLY A 357 -14.19 -14.30 8.21
CA GLY A 357 -13.68 -15.66 7.98
C GLY A 357 -12.72 -16.15 9.08
N ARG A 358 -12.82 -15.63 10.31
CA ARG A 358 -11.99 -15.97 11.46
C ARG A 358 -12.69 -16.85 12.48
#